data_AF-A0A2V8XH06-F1
#
_entry.id   AF-A0A2V8XH06-F1
#
_cell.length_a   1.000
_cell.length_b   1.000
_cell.length_c   1.000
_cell.angle_alpha   90.00
_cell.angle_beta   90.00
_cell.angle_gamma   90.00
#
_symmetry.space_group_name_H-M   'P 1'
#
loop_
_entity.id
_entity.type
_entity.pdbx_description
1 polymer ?
#
loop_
_entity_poly.entity_id
_entity_poly.type
_entity_poly.pdbx_seq_one_letter_code
_entity_poly.pdbx_strand_id
1 'polypeptide(L)'
;MAQEPNAVEQAIARALRDNLERLQRTSEELHHAVGDIVSACASNRPTNALPPLLRAQTSAASLLGALEVLSRFVAMSLQTGPRSPLEAQITDLVGRAAQEPPAAPQRPAPSLPTPMASKVPRAPVVEEPSARYEIPDEGEALELSETAPLPVGAEQEFGEEFDVNRLSPEEQELHRRANRVAKVSMQDIKMLRPEQVRLGRQNKDLCIRLKDDIEKAHREYDRRFKPIMDHPVDYFYRWMVEILADGDPHALGEYPYATPARHH
;
A
#
# COMPACT_ATOMS: atom_id res chain seq x y z
N MET A 1 34.90 27.08 31.87
CA MET A 1 35.14 27.56 30.50
C MET A 1 34.29 26.70 29.61
N ALA A 2 33.27 27.27 28.97
CA ALA A 2 32.37 26.52 28.10
C ALA A 2 33.16 26.02 26.88
N GLN A 3 33.21 24.70 26.68
CA GLN A 3 33.71 24.13 25.44
C GLN A 3 32.79 24.60 24.32
N GLU A 4 33.36 25.31 23.34
CA GLU A 4 32.59 25.69 22.15
C GLU A 4 32.07 24.42 21.47
N PRO A 5 30.78 24.36 21.10
CA PRO A 5 30.20 23.17 20.50
C PRO A 5 30.93 22.89 19.19
N ASN A 6 31.36 21.63 19.05
CA ASN A 6 32.11 21.16 17.89
C ASN A 6 31.31 21.48 16.60
N ALA A 7 31.96 21.84 15.50
CA ALA A 7 31.26 22.23 14.25
C ALA A 7 30.24 21.18 13.79
N VAL A 8 30.51 19.90 14.09
CA VAL A 8 29.60 18.77 13.87
C VAL A 8 28.36 18.83 14.75
N GLU A 9 28.50 19.15 16.04
CA GLU A 9 27.37 19.30 16.98
C GLU A 9 26.48 20.48 16.59
N GLN A 10 27.07 21.60 16.15
CA GLN A 10 26.31 22.74 15.64
C GLN A 10 25.52 22.38 14.38
N ALA A 11 26.10 21.59 13.47
CA ALA A 11 25.43 21.10 12.27
C ALA A 11 24.28 20.14 12.61
N ILE A 12 24.48 19.22 13.56
CA ILE A 12 23.44 18.30 14.05
C ILE A 12 22.30 19.09 14.69
N ALA A 13 22.60 20.06 15.56
CA ALA A 13 21.58 20.87 16.23
C ALA A 13 20.74 21.70 15.24
N ARG A 14 21.37 22.24 14.19
CA ARG A 14 20.66 22.94 13.10
C ARG A 14 19.77 21.98 12.31
N ALA A 15 20.31 20.84 11.90
CA ALA A 15 19.54 19.82 11.18
C ALA A 15 18.34 19.32 11.99
N LEU A 16 18.50 19.11 13.30
CA LEU A 16 17.41 18.72 14.20
C LEU A 16 16.32 19.80 14.26
N ARG A 17 16.70 21.07 14.42
CA ARG A 17 15.74 22.18 14.46
C ARG A 17 14.93 22.28 13.17
N ASP A 18 15.59 22.24 12.02
CA ASP A 18 14.93 22.34 10.72
C ASP A 18 13.95 21.17 10.50
N ASN A 19 14.30 19.95 10.94
CA ASN A 19 13.42 18.78 10.87
C ASN A 19 12.24 18.87 11.84
N LEU A 20 12.46 19.38 13.06
CA LEU A 20 11.39 19.58 14.04
C LEU A 20 10.38 20.64 13.59
N GLU A 21 10.85 21.75 13.00
CA GLU A 21 9.98 22.77 12.41
C GLU A 21 9.14 22.20 11.27
N ARG A 22 9.74 21.34 10.42
CA ARG A 22 9.02 20.66 9.34
C ARG A 22 7.97 19.69 9.89
N LEU A 23 8.33 18.90 10.90
CA LEU A 23 7.40 17.98 11.58
C LEU A 23 6.22 18.73 12.20
N GLN A 24 6.48 19.87 12.85
CA GLN A 24 5.43 20.69 13.43
C GLN A 24 4.43 21.15 12.36
N ARG A 25 4.89 21.65 11.21
CA ARG A 25 3.98 22.05 10.11
C ARG A 25 3.15 20.86 9.61
N THR A 26 3.76 19.69 9.41
CA THR A 26 3.01 18.49 8.97
C THR A 26 1.99 18.02 10.02
N SER A 27 2.27 18.23 11.31
CA SER A 27 1.35 17.93 12.40
C SER A 27 0.17 18.91 12.41
N GLU A 28 0.42 20.19 12.18
CA GLU A 28 -0.62 21.21 12.03
C GLU A 28 -1.51 20.92 10.81
N GLU A 29 -0.92 20.55 9.67
CA GLU A 29 -1.67 20.11 8.47
C GLU A 29 -2.55 18.89 8.75
N LEU A 30 -2.03 17.89 9.48
CA LEU A 30 -2.81 16.73 9.90
C LEU A 30 -3.99 17.15 10.79
N HIS A 31 -3.75 18.04 11.75
CA HIS A 31 -4.80 18.52 12.65
C HIS A 31 -5.92 19.25 11.89
N HIS A 32 -5.56 20.10 10.92
CA HIS A 32 -6.52 20.77 10.04
C HIS A 32 -7.30 19.76 9.20
N ALA A 33 -6.62 18.77 8.60
CA ALA A 33 -7.28 17.74 7.80
C ALA A 33 -8.28 16.91 8.63
N VAL A 34 -7.94 16.58 9.89
CA VAL A 34 -8.88 15.93 10.81
C VAL A 34 -10.07 16.83 11.14
N GLY A 35 -9.85 18.12 11.36
CA GLY A 35 -10.93 19.10 11.52
C GLY A 35 -11.88 19.14 10.32
N ASP A 36 -11.32 19.12 9.10
CA ASP A 36 -12.09 19.04 7.86
C ASP A 36 -12.90 17.74 7.76
N ILE A 37 -12.35 16.59 8.20
CA ILE A 37 -13.09 15.32 8.24
C ILE A 37 -14.29 15.44 9.19
N VAL A 38 -14.08 15.95 10.41
CA VAL A 38 -15.15 16.11 11.40
C VAL A 38 -16.25 17.03 10.85
N SER A 39 -15.87 18.13 10.18
CA SER A 39 -16.81 19.03 9.52
C SER A 39 -17.56 18.33 8.36
N ALA A 40 -16.87 17.54 7.54
CA ALA A 40 -17.47 16.80 6.44
C ALA A 40 -18.42 15.69 6.92
N CYS A 41 -18.12 15.04 8.05
CA CYS A 41 -18.99 14.06 8.70
C CYS A 41 -20.30 14.67 9.24
N ALA A 42 -20.35 15.99 9.46
CA ALA A 42 -21.60 16.68 9.79
C ALA A 42 -22.52 16.87 8.57
N SER A 43 -22.05 16.57 7.35
CA SER A 43 -22.86 16.63 6.13
C SER A 43 -23.52 15.29 5.80
N ASN A 44 -24.74 15.31 5.27
CA ASN A 44 -25.46 14.10 4.82
C ASN A 44 -24.85 13.42 3.57
N ARG A 45 -23.71 13.90 3.07
CA ARG A 45 -23.05 13.39 1.86
C ARG A 45 -21.68 12.81 2.22
N PRO A 46 -21.54 11.47 2.30
CA PRO A 46 -20.29 10.83 2.72
C PRO A 46 -19.14 11.06 1.73
N THR A 47 -19.45 11.37 0.47
CA THR A 47 -18.45 11.69 -0.57
C THR A 47 -17.62 12.92 -0.24
N ASN A 48 -18.14 13.84 0.57
CA ASN A 48 -17.44 15.07 0.96
C ASN A 48 -16.31 14.80 1.96
N ALA A 49 -16.34 13.67 2.67
CA ALA A 49 -15.31 13.29 3.64
C ALA A 49 -14.09 12.61 2.99
N LEU A 50 -14.18 12.18 1.73
CA LEU A 50 -13.08 11.48 1.06
C LEU A 50 -11.83 12.36 0.86
N PRO A 51 -11.92 13.59 0.33
CA PRO A 51 -10.73 14.44 0.18
C PRO A 51 -10.00 14.76 1.49
N PRO A 52 -10.66 15.17 2.60
CA PRO A 52 -9.96 15.44 3.84
C PRO A 52 -9.43 14.15 4.50
N LEU A 53 -10.06 13.00 4.28
CA LEU A 53 -9.55 11.69 4.73
C LEU A 53 -8.24 11.32 4.03
N LEU A 54 -8.17 11.46 2.71
CA LEU A 54 -6.93 11.21 1.96
C LEU A 54 -5.81 12.19 2.34
N ARG A 55 -6.16 13.46 2.59
CA ARG A 55 -5.20 14.47 3.09
C ARG A 55 -4.66 14.07 4.46
N ALA A 56 -5.54 13.74 5.41
CA ALA A 56 -5.13 13.31 6.74
C ALA A 56 -4.26 12.05 6.69
N GLN A 57 -4.62 11.05 5.87
CA GLN A 57 -3.82 9.85 5.69
C GLN A 57 -2.42 10.15 5.16
N THR A 58 -2.31 11.04 4.17
CA THR A 58 -1.03 11.41 3.56
C THR A 58 -0.15 12.18 4.55
N SER A 59 -0.73 13.16 5.28
CA SER A 59 -0.02 13.91 6.32
C SER A 59 0.44 13.00 7.46
N ALA A 60 -0.40 12.06 7.90
CA ALA A 60 -0.05 11.08 8.93
C ALA A 60 1.09 10.14 8.49
N ALA A 61 1.04 9.62 7.27
CA ALA A 61 2.09 8.75 6.72
C ALA A 61 3.43 9.50 6.58
N SER A 62 3.38 10.76 6.11
CA SER A 62 4.57 11.61 6.01
C SER A 62 5.18 11.91 7.39
N LEU A 63 4.34 12.18 8.40
CA LEU A 63 4.78 12.45 9.76
C LEU A 63 5.44 11.22 10.39
N LEU A 64 4.83 10.04 10.23
CA LEU A 64 5.41 8.79 10.72
C LEU A 64 6.79 8.53 10.09
N GLY A 65 6.90 8.61 8.76
CA GLY A 65 8.17 8.42 8.06
C GLY A 65 9.24 9.42 8.48
N ALA A 66 8.87 10.69 8.69
CA ALA A 66 9.79 11.71 9.17
C ALA A 66 10.26 11.45 10.62
N LEU A 67 9.38 11.00 11.51
CA LEU A 67 9.75 10.61 12.88
C LEU A 67 10.70 9.40 12.91
N GLU A 68 10.47 8.40 12.06
CA GLU A 68 11.38 7.24 11.95
C GLU A 68 12.78 7.65 11.48
N VAL A 69 12.87 8.48 10.45
CA VAL A 69 14.14 8.98 9.94
C VAL A 69 14.85 9.85 10.99
N LEU A 70 14.11 10.74 11.67
CA LEU A 70 14.67 11.57 12.73
C LEU A 70 15.18 10.73 13.91
N SER A 71 14.44 9.69 14.29
CA SER A 71 14.85 8.76 15.35
C SER A 71 16.14 8.02 14.98
N ARG A 72 16.25 7.51 13.76
CA ARG A 72 17.48 6.88 13.26
C ARG A 72 18.65 7.86 13.19
N PHE A 73 18.39 9.08 12.71
CA PHE A 73 19.40 10.14 12.66
C PHE A 73 19.91 10.48 14.07
N VAL A 74 19.02 10.67 15.05
CA VAL A 74 19.39 10.91 16.44
C VAL A 74 20.21 9.75 16.99
N ALA A 75 19.77 8.51 16.80
CA ALA A 75 20.50 7.32 17.24
C ALA A 75 21.90 7.24 16.64
N MET A 76 22.07 7.55 15.35
CA MET A 76 23.38 7.60 14.68
C MET A 76 24.24 8.77 15.18
N SER A 77 23.64 9.93 15.45
CA SER A 77 24.36 11.12 15.93
C SER A 77 24.86 10.96 17.37
N LEU A 78 24.16 10.16 18.20
CA LEU A 78 24.57 9.84 19.57
C LEU A 78 25.59 8.69 19.64
N GLN A 79 25.72 7.88 18.58
CA GLN A 79 26.68 6.79 18.49
C GLN A 79 28.12 7.25 18.22
N THR A 80 28.43 8.55 18.34
CA THR A 80 29.80 9.09 18.30
C THR A 80 30.62 8.78 19.57
N GLY A 81 30.35 7.65 20.23
CA GLY A 81 31.22 7.03 21.24
C GLY A 81 32.39 6.29 20.60
N PRO A 82 33.43 5.90 21.36
CA PRO A 82 34.68 5.41 20.79
C PRO A 82 34.38 4.22 19.87
N ARG A 83 34.70 4.37 18.59
CA ARG A 83 34.84 3.24 17.67
C ARG A 83 35.58 2.14 18.42
N SER A 84 35.06 0.91 18.36
CA SER A 84 35.72 -0.25 18.94
C SER A 84 37.22 -0.18 18.63
N PRO A 85 38.13 -0.53 19.55
CA PRO A 85 39.57 -0.48 19.30
C PRO A 85 39.96 -1.22 18.00
N LEU A 86 39.15 -2.20 17.59
CA LEU A 86 39.27 -2.91 16.33
C LEU A 86 38.98 -2.03 15.09
N GLU A 87 37.97 -1.18 15.13
CA GLU A 87 37.62 -0.29 14.00
C GLU A 87 38.64 0.84 13.83
N ALA A 88 39.17 1.37 14.94
CA ALA A 88 40.29 2.31 14.91
C ALA A 88 41.54 1.65 14.32
N GLN A 89 41.81 0.40 14.69
CA GLN A 89 42.93 -0.39 14.16
C GLN A 89 42.73 -0.79 12.70
N ILE A 90 41.51 -1.06 12.24
CA ILE A 90 41.18 -1.29 10.82
C ILE A 90 41.35 0.00 10.01
N THR A 91 40.90 1.14 10.53
CA THR A 91 41.06 2.44 9.85
C THR A 91 42.53 2.84 9.77
N ASP A 92 43.32 2.57 10.81
CA ASP A 92 44.79 2.77 10.81
C ASP A 92 45.49 1.79 9.86
N LEU A 93 45.09 0.51 9.83
CA LEU A 93 45.61 -0.47 8.86
C LEU A 93 45.27 -0.10 7.41
N VAL A 94 44.04 0.35 7.15
CA VAL A 94 43.60 0.79 5.82
C VAL A 94 44.30 2.10 5.42
N GLY A 95 44.50 3.02 6.36
CA GLY A 95 45.28 4.25 6.13
C GLY A 95 46.77 3.99 5.90
N ARG A 96 47.33 2.94 6.50
CA ARG A 96 48.73 2.52 6.35
C ARG A 96 48.97 1.63 5.13
N ALA A 97 47.93 0.95 4.64
CA ALA A 97 47.93 0.18 3.40
C ALA A 97 47.65 1.04 2.15
N ALA A 98 47.20 2.28 2.32
CA ALA A 98 47.15 3.28 1.24
C ALA A 98 48.55 3.83 0.95
N GLN A 99 49.46 2.96 0.52
CA GLN A 99 50.60 3.39 -0.29
C GLN A 99 50.08 3.81 -1.67
N GLU A 100 50.46 5.04 -2.02
CA GLU A 100 50.55 5.71 -3.32
C GLU A 100 49.69 5.15 -4.48
N PRO A 101 48.78 5.97 -5.06
CA PRO A 101 48.01 5.56 -6.23
C PRO A 101 48.96 5.14 -7.36
N PRO A 102 48.75 3.98 -8.01
CA PRO A 102 49.53 3.63 -9.18
C PRO A 102 49.34 4.72 -10.23
N ALA A 103 50.47 5.18 -10.80
CA ALA A 103 50.50 6.23 -11.80
C ALA A 103 49.44 6.01 -12.88
N ALA A 104 48.54 6.99 -13.03
CA ALA A 104 47.58 7.02 -14.12
C ALA A 104 48.33 6.94 -15.46
N PRO A 105 47.89 6.10 -16.43
CA PRO A 105 48.41 6.15 -17.79
C PRO A 105 48.22 7.57 -18.33
N GLN A 106 49.30 8.26 -18.67
CA GLN A 106 49.25 9.56 -19.31
C GLN A 106 48.60 9.40 -20.70
N ARG A 107 47.35 9.82 -20.81
CA ARG A 107 46.69 10.02 -22.11
C ARG A 107 47.37 11.24 -22.78
N PRO A 108 47.76 11.19 -24.07
CA PRO A 108 48.31 12.33 -24.77
C PRO A 108 47.35 13.52 -24.70
N ALA A 109 47.88 14.69 -24.36
CA ALA A 109 47.11 15.93 -24.26
C ALA A 109 46.54 16.32 -25.63
N PRO A 110 45.22 16.57 -25.75
CA PRO A 110 44.68 17.14 -26.98
C PRO A 110 45.12 18.60 -27.11
N SER A 111 45.70 18.94 -28.26
CA SER A 111 46.09 20.30 -28.60
C SER A 111 44.85 21.16 -28.84
N LEU A 112 44.84 22.36 -28.25
CA LEU A 112 43.97 23.48 -28.61
C LEU A 112 44.87 24.67 -29.00
N PRO A 113 44.38 25.68 -29.74
CA PRO A 113 43.58 25.67 -30.97
C PRO A 113 44.21 26.62 -32.02
N THR A 114 43.60 26.81 -33.19
CA THR A 114 43.66 28.13 -33.86
C THR A 114 42.36 28.40 -34.62
N PRO A 115 41.81 29.63 -34.51
CA PRO A 115 40.55 30.02 -35.11
C PRO A 115 40.78 30.50 -36.54
N MET A 116 39.86 30.15 -37.45
CA MET A 116 39.60 31.01 -38.62
C MET A 116 38.14 31.39 -38.62
N ALA A 117 37.96 32.70 -38.65
CA ALA A 117 36.71 33.40 -38.60
C ALA A 117 35.87 33.21 -39.87
N SER A 118 34.57 33.43 -39.67
CA SER A 118 33.64 34.04 -40.63
C SER A 118 33.26 33.23 -41.87
N LYS A 119 32.02 32.71 -41.86
CA LYS A 119 30.89 33.39 -42.53
C LYS A 119 29.57 32.64 -42.29
N VAL A 120 28.63 33.34 -41.67
CA VAL A 120 27.19 33.05 -41.64
C VAL A 120 26.64 33.34 -43.05
N PRO A 121 25.73 32.54 -43.63
CA PRO A 121 24.31 32.87 -43.49
C PRO A 121 23.30 31.71 -43.49
N ARG A 122 22.30 31.89 -42.62
CA ARG A 122 20.85 31.67 -42.82
C ARG A 122 20.29 30.25 -42.68
N ALA A 123 19.46 30.13 -41.64
CA ALA A 123 18.52 29.04 -41.42
C ALA A 123 17.43 28.98 -42.51
N PRO A 124 16.94 27.77 -42.81
CA PRO A 124 15.52 27.51 -42.93
C PRO A 124 15.02 26.88 -41.63
N VAL A 125 13.98 27.49 -41.10
CA VAL A 125 13.06 26.93 -40.11
C VAL A 125 12.55 25.58 -40.65
N VAL A 126 12.66 24.52 -39.85
CA VAL A 126 11.87 23.32 -40.04
C VAL A 126 10.86 23.29 -38.91
N GLU A 127 9.62 23.57 -39.29
CA GLU A 127 8.42 23.50 -38.45
C GLU A 127 8.25 22.11 -37.84
N GLU A 128 7.97 22.08 -36.53
CA GLU A 128 7.23 20.99 -35.91
C GLU A 128 5.83 20.92 -36.55
N PRO A 129 5.39 19.77 -37.08
CA PRO A 129 3.99 19.58 -37.38
C PRO A 129 3.24 19.31 -36.08
N SER A 130 2.66 20.38 -35.54
CA SER A 130 1.40 20.33 -34.81
C SER A 130 0.35 19.65 -35.70
N ALA A 131 -0.02 18.43 -35.36
CA ALA A 131 -1.22 17.79 -35.88
C ALA A 131 -2.30 17.88 -34.79
N ARG A 132 -3.01 19.00 -34.80
CA ARG A 132 -4.37 19.09 -34.28
C ARG A 132 -5.24 18.13 -35.10
N TYR A 133 -5.87 17.16 -34.46
CA TYR A 133 -7.02 16.47 -35.04
C TYR A 133 -8.22 16.66 -34.13
N GLU A 134 -9.28 17.10 -34.80
CA GLU A 134 -10.58 17.47 -34.28
C GLU A 134 -11.33 16.25 -33.77
N ILE A 135 -12.21 16.51 -32.80
CA ILE A 135 -13.17 15.58 -32.24
C ILE A 135 -14.39 15.61 -33.16
N PRO A 136 -14.79 14.51 -33.81
CA PRO A 136 -16.11 14.41 -34.41
C PRO A 136 -17.12 13.98 -33.33
N ASP A 137 -18.04 14.91 -33.07
CA ASP A 137 -19.36 14.71 -32.49
C ASP A 137 -20.24 14.01 -33.53
N GLU A 138 -20.70 12.78 -33.25
CA GLU A 138 -22.00 12.14 -33.59
C GLU A 138 -21.97 10.82 -32.79
N GLY A 139 -22.90 10.45 -31.90
CA GLY A 139 -24.32 10.72 -31.91
C GLY A 139 -25.08 9.46 -32.33
N GLU A 140 -24.92 8.32 -31.62
CA GLU A 140 -25.92 7.26 -31.69
C GLU A 140 -25.93 6.35 -30.46
N ALA A 141 -27.16 6.16 -29.97
CA ALA A 141 -27.53 5.55 -28.71
C ALA A 141 -27.33 4.03 -28.71
N LEU A 142 -26.74 3.52 -27.63
CA LEU A 142 -27.07 2.20 -27.10
C LEU A 142 -27.30 2.36 -25.59
N GLU A 143 -28.55 2.19 -25.20
CA GLU A 143 -29.04 2.19 -23.82
C GLU A 143 -28.22 1.26 -22.94
N LEU A 144 -27.59 1.82 -21.90
CA LEU A 144 -27.21 1.05 -20.71
C LEU A 144 -27.98 1.64 -19.55
N SER A 145 -28.97 0.86 -19.14
CA SER A 145 -29.92 1.11 -18.06
C SER A 145 -29.22 1.71 -16.83
N GLU A 146 -29.68 2.90 -16.48
CA GLU A 146 -29.52 3.53 -15.18
C GLU A 146 -29.93 2.55 -14.09
N THR A 147 -28.98 2.06 -13.31
CA THR A 147 -29.27 1.30 -12.09
C THR A 147 -28.97 2.23 -10.92
N ALA A 148 -30.04 2.65 -10.25
CA ALA A 148 -30.04 3.54 -9.10
C ALA A 148 -29.06 3.11 -7.99
N PRO A 149 -28.51 4.05 -7.21
CA PRO A 149 -27.73 3.71 -6.03
C PRO A 149 -28.66 3.10 -4.97
N LEU A 150 -28.50 1.80 -4.72
CA LEU A 150 -29.14 1.13 -3.60
C LEU A 150 -28.64 1.75 -2.27
N PRO A 151 -29.53 1.94 -1.28
CA PRO A 151 -29.18 2.52 0.00
C PRO A 151 -28.30 1.58 0.83
N VAL A 152 -27.56 2.20 1.75
CA VAL A 152 -26.85 1.56 2.85
C VAL A 152 -27.83 0.65 3.61
N GLY A 153 -27.55 -0.65 3.63
CA GLY A 153 -28.39 -1.65 4.28
C GLY A 153 -28.55 -2.92 3.45
N ALA A 154 -27.45 -3.63 3.21
CA ALA A 154 -27.50 -5.02 2.81
C ALA A 154 -26.69 -5.82 3.83
N GLU A 155 -27.17 -5.84 5.08
CA GLU A 155 -27.24 -7.12 5.77
C GLU A 155 -28.09 -7.99 4.85
N GLN A 156 -27.41 -8.82 4.08
CA GLN A 156 -28.05 -9.77 3.20
C GLN A 156 -28.71 -10.77 4.14
N GLU A 157 -29.97 -10.48 4.46
CA GLU A 157 -30.96 -11.45 4.91
C GLU A 157 -30.76 -12.68 4.03
N PHE A 158 -30.41 -13.83 4.63
CA PHE A 158 -30.95 -15.15 4.32
C PHE A 158 -30.17 -16.27 5.01
N GLY A 159 -30.91 -17.00 5.86
CA GLY A 159 -30.51 -18.18 6.61
C GLY A 159 -30.70 -17.92 8.10
N GLU A 160 -31.89 -18.26 8.62
CA GLU A 160 -32.34 -18.21 10.02
C GLU A 160 -31.30 -17.65 11.01
N GLU A 161 -31.49 -16.37 11.31
CA GLU A 161 -30.47 -15.43 11.76
C GLU A 161 -29.83 -15.81 13.09
N PHE A 162 -28.61 -16.34 13.00
CA PHE A 162 -27.66 -16.16 14.08
C PHE A 162 -27.33 -14.66 14.19
N ASP A 163 -28.07 -13.98 15.06
CA ASP A 163 -27.88 -12.56 15.33
C ASP A 163 -26.59 -12.35 16.12
N VAL A 164 -25.51 -12.08 15.39
CA VAL A 164 -24.18 -11.78 15.93
C VAL A 164 -24.25 -10.64 16.95
N ASN A 165 -25.21 -9.72 16.84
CA ASN A 165 -25.35 -8.58 17.75
C ASN A 165 -25.79 -8.97 19.17
N ARG A 166 -26.27 -10.21 19.37
CA ARG A 166 -26.63 -10.75 20.68
C ARG A 166 -25.43 -11.32 21.45
N LEU A 167 -24.29 -11.52 20.78
CA LEU A 167 -23.07 -12.03 21.39
C LEU A 167 -22.33 -10.95 22.18
N SER A 168 -21.33 -11.38 22.96
CA SER A 168 -20.42 -10.45 23.62
C SER A 168 -19.68 -9.57 22.59
N PRO A 169 -19.27 -8.34 22.95
CA PRO A 169 -18.56 -7.46 22.02
C PRO A 169 -17.23 -8.06 21.51
N GLU A 170 -16.62 -8.95 22.29
CA GLU A 170 -15.41 -9.67 21.89
C GLU A 170 -15.69 -10.72 20.79
N GLU A 171 -16.75 -11.51 20.95
CA GLU A 171 -17.19 -12.47 19.92
C GLU A 171 -17.66 -11.75 18.66
N GLN A 172 -18.38 -10.63 18.79
CA GLN A 172 -18.78 -9.81 17.64
C GLN A 172 -17.58 -9.36 16.81
N GLU A 173 -16.50 -8.91 17.45
CA GLU A 173 -15.29 -8.52 16.73
C GLU A 173 -14.59 -9.74 16.10
N LEU A 174 -14.62 -10.91 16.75
CA LEU A 174 -14.14 -12.16 16.15
C LEU A 174 -14.93 -12.50 14.88
N HIS A 175 -16.26 -12.41 14.90
CA HIS A 175 -17.11 -12.61 13.72
C HIS A 175 -16.80 -11.62 12.59
N ARG A 176 -16.64 -10.32 12.92
CA ARG A 176 -16.25 -9.29 11.93
C ARG A 176 -14.87 -9.58 11.34
N ARG A 177 -13.89 -9.94 12.17
CA ARG A 177 -12.54 -10.28 11.73
C ARG A 177 -12.53 -11.54 10.88
N ALA A 178 -13.29 -12.57 11.26
CA ALA A 178 -13.44 -13.81 10.50
C ALA A 178 -14.01 -13.54 9.12
N ASN A 179 -15.09 -12.77 9.04
CA ASN A 179 -15.69 -12.32 7.79
C ASN A 179 -14.65 -11.61 6.88
N ARG A 180 -13.88 -10.66 7.43
CA ARG A 180 -12.82 -9.95 6.66
C ARG A 180 -11.74 -10.91 6.17
N VAL A 181 -11.24 -11.81 7.04
CA VAL A 181 -10.16 -12.73 6.69
C VAL A 181 -10.60 -13.74 5.63
N ALA A 182 -11.82 -14.28 5.73
CA ALA A 182 -12.38 -15.15 4.71
C ALA A 182 -12.46 -14.44 3.35
N LYS A 183 -12.96 -13.20 3.31
CA LYS A 183 -13.04 -12.39 2.08
C LYS A 183 -11.67 -12.21 1.43
N VAL A 184 -10.68 -11.76 2.21
CA VAL A 184 -9.32 -11.51 1.72
C VAL A 184 -8.70 -12.80 1.19
N SER A 185 -8.87 -13.91 1.91
CA SER A 185 -8.32 -15.21 1.50
C SER A 185 -8.86 -15.65 0.13
N MET A 186 -10.16 -15.46 -0.13
CA MET A 186 -10.75 -15.81 -1.43
C MET A 186 -10.32 -14.85 -2.55
N GLN A 187 -10.15 -13.57 -2.25
CA GLN A 187 -9.59 -12.60 -3.20
C GLN A 187 -8.13 -12.96 -3.56
N ASP A 188 -7.32 -13.35 -2.58
CA ASP A 188 -5.93 -13.75 -2.79
C ASP A 188 -5.85 -14.99 -3.67
N ILE A 189 -6.65 -16.03 -3.40
CA ILE A 189 -6.71 -17.24 -4.25
C ILE A 189 -7.09 -16.86 -5.70
N LYS A 190 -8.09 -16.00 -5.86
CA LYS A 190 -8.52 -15.50 -7.19
C LYS A 190 -7.40 -14.77 -7.92
N MET A 191 -6.65 -13.92 -7.23
CA MET A 191 -5.57 -13.13 -7.80
C MET A 191 -4.31 -13.95 -8.10
N LEU A 192 -4.02 -14.96 -7.28
CA LEU A 192 -2.84 -15.82 -7.46
C LEU A 192 -3.05 -16.86 -8.57
N ARG A 193 -4.27 -17.35 -8.77
CA ARG A 193 -4.58 -18.42 -9.74
C ARG A 193 -5.78 -18.09 -10.65
N PRO A 194 -5.73 -16.99 -11.41
CA PRO A 194 -6.87 -16.52 -12.22
C PRO A 194 -7.34 -17.55 -13.27
N GLU A 195 -6.40 -18.21 -13.95
CA GLU A 195 -6.74 -19.21 -14.97
C GLU A 195 -7.38 -20.46 -14.38
N GLN A 196 -6.92 -20.91 -13.20
CA GLN A 196 -7.49 -22.08 -12.54
C GLN A 196 -8.90 -21.78 -12.03
N VAL A 197 -9.16 -20.57 -11.53
CA VAL A 197 -10.50 -20.14 -11.15
C VAL A 197 -11.42 -20.10 -12.38
N ARG A 198 -10.95 -19.53 -13.50
CA ARG A 198 -11.75 -19.46 -14.75
C ARG A 198 -12.14 -20.85 -15.25
N LEU A 199 -11.17 -21.77 -15.34
CA LEU A 199 -11.42 -23.15 -15.74
C LEU A 199 -12.27 -23.90 -14.71
N GLY A 200 -12.07 -23.60 -13.43
CA GLY A 200 -12.84 -24.19 -12.32
C GLY A 200 -14.32 -23.86 -12.40
N ARG A 201 -14.65 -22.60 -12.72
CA ARG A 201 -16.02 -22.16 -12.95
C ARG A 201 -16.67 -22.86 -14.15
N GLN A 202 -15.91 -23.06 -15.23
CA GLN A 202 -16.40 -23.73 -16.44
C GLN A 202 -16.67 -25.22 -16.20
N ASN A 203 -15.77 -25.89 -15.50
CA ASN A 203 -15.84 -27.33 -15.25
C ASN A 203 -16.59 -27.69 -13.96
N LYS A 204 -16.98 -26.68 -13.17
CA LYS A 204 -17.65 -26.82 -11.88
C LYS A 204 -16.86 -27.68 -10.87
N ASP A 205 -15.54 -27.49 -10.85
CA ASP A 205 -14.58 -28.30 -10.08
C ASP A 205 -13.63 -27.46 -9.22
N LEU A 206 -14.02 -26.23 -8.82
CA LEU A 206 -13.16 -25.30 -8.08
C LEU A 206 -12.55 -25.90 -6.81
N CYS A 207 -13.32 -26.62 -5.99
CA CYS A 207 -12.83 -27.21 -4.74
C CYS A 207 -11.70 -28.23 -4.97
N ILE A 208 -11.78 -29.02 -6.05
CA ILE A 208 -10.78 -30.03 -6.37
C ILE A 208 -9.56 -29.38 -7.03
N ARG A 209 -9.79 -28.44 -7.95
CA ARG A 209 -8.74 -27.77 -8.72
C ARG A 209 -7.87 -26.84 -7.87
N LEU A 210 -8.48 -26.13 -6.93
CA LEU A 210 -7.81 -25.18 -6.02
C LEU A 210 -7.61 -25.77 -4.61
N LYS A 211 -7.70 -27.10 -4.49
CA LYS A 211 -7.67 -27.82 -3.21
C LYS A 211 -6.57 -27.35 -2.29
N ASP A 212 -5.33 -27.28 -2.77
CA ASP A 212 -4.17 -26.95 -1.94
C ASP A 212 -4.25 -25.53 -1.34
N ASP A 213 -4.71 -24.54 -2.10
CA ASP A 213 -4.82 -23.16 -1.60
C ASP A 213 -6.03 -23.00 -0.68
N ILE A 214 -7.13 -23.66 -1.01
CA ILE A 214 -8.35 -23.68 -0.19
C ILE A 214 -8.04 -24.33 1.16
N GLU A 215 -7.42 -25.52 1.18
CA GLU A 215 -7.03 -26.21 2.42
C GLU A 215 -6.05 -25.38 3.25
N LYS A 216 -5.11 -24.70 2.60
CA LYS A 216 -4.15 -23.83 3.30
C LYS A 216 -4.85 -22.63 3.92
N ALA A 217 -5.74 -21.97 3.18
CA ALA A 217 -6.51 -20.83 3.68
C ALA A 217 -7.48 -21.26 4.81
N HIS A 218 -8.15 -22.39 4.63
CA HIS A 218 -9.08 -22.96 5.61
C HIS A 218 -8.36 -23.30 6.92
N ARG A 219 -7.21 -23.98 6.86
CA ARG A 219 -6.42 -24.32 8.06
C ARG A 219 -5.98 -23.08 8.84
N GLU A 220 -5.58 -22.03 8.13
CA GLU A 220 -5.19 -20.77 8.77
C GLU A 220 -6.38 -20.03 9.37
N TYR A 221 -7.52 -20.07 8.69
CA TYR A 221 -8.79 -19.53 9.16
C TYR A 221 -9.23 -20.24 10.45
N ASP A 222 -9.34 -21.57 10.44
CA ASP A 222 -9.72 -22.38 11.60
C ASP A 222 -8.81 -22.10 12.78
N ARG A 223 -7.49 -22.06 12.55
CA ARG A 223 -6.51 -21.79 13.61
C ARG A 223 -6.75 -20.46 14.31
N ARG A 224 -7.16 -19.43 13.57
CA ARG A 224 -7.39 -18.07 14.10
C ARG A 224 -8.74 -17.91 14.76
N PHE A 225 -9.73 -18.66 14.31
CA PHE A 225 -11.14 -18.46 14.68
C PHE A 225 -11.77 -19.66 15.39
N LYS A 226 -10.95 -20.60 15.91
CA LYS A 226 -11.41 -21.70 16.78
C LYS A 226 -12.49 -21.30 17.80
N PRO A 227 -12.40 -20.14 18.50
CA PRO A 227 -13.39 -19.77 19.51
C PRO A 227 -14.82 -19.58 18.97
N ILE A 228 -14.97 -19.29 17.67
CA ILE A 228 -16.27 -19.03 17.04
C ILE A 228 -16.70 -20.15 16.08
N MET A 229 -16.00 -21.28 16.04
CA MET A 229 -16.29 -22.40 15.12
C MET A 229 -17.55 -23.18 15.48
N ASP A 230 -17.98 -23.12 16.74
CA ASP A 230 -19.22 -23.79 17.18
C ASP A 230 -20.48 -23.03 16.75
N HIS A 231 -20.34 -21.81 16.23
CA HIS A 231 -21.46 -21.02 15.72
C HIS A 231 -21.86 -21.46 14.31
N PRO A 232 -23.15 -21.39 13.96
CA PRO A 232 -23.69 -21.91 12.70
C PRO A 232 -23.33 -21.09 11.45
N VAL A 233 -22.39 -20.14 11.53
CA VAL A 233 -22.09 -19.19 10.44
C VAL A 233 -20.78 -19.54 9.74
N ASP A 234 -20.89 -20.00 8.49
CA ASP A 234 -19.72 -20.29 7.65
C ASP A 234 -19.41 -19.11 6.70
N TYR A 235 -18.61 -18.16 7.19
CA TYR A 235 -18.12 -17.05 6.36
C TYR A 235 -17.19 -17.50 5.24
N PHE A 236 -16.50 -18.62 5.41
CA PHE A 236 -15.52 -19.12 4.45
C PHE A 236 -16.23 -19.64 3.21
N TYR A 237 -17.23 -20.51 3.39
CA TYR A 237 -18.10 -20.98 2.31
C TYR A 237 -18.78 -19.83 1.58
N ARG A 238 -19.34 -18.85 2.32
CA ARG A 238 -20.01 -17.70 1.69
C ARG A 238 -19.08 -16.96 0.72
N TRP A 239 -17.86 -16.63 1.16
CA TRP A 239 -16.92 -15.91 0.30
C TRP A 239 -16.34 -16.80 -0.81
N MET A 240 -16.26 -18.12 -0.62
CA MET A 240 -15.93 -19.04 -1.71
C MET A 240 -16.97 -18.96 -2.83
N VAL A 241 -18.26 -19.02 -2.50
CA VAL A 241 -19.34 -18.87 -3.49
C VAL A 241 -19.25 -17.49 -4.15
N GLU A 242 -19.20 -16.43 -3.36
CA GLU A 242 -19.27 -15.06 -3.87
C GLU A 242 -18.06 -14.68 -4.76
N ILE A 243 -16.84 -15.03 -4.34
CA ILE A 243 -15.62 -14.56 -5.02
C ILE A 243 -15.07 -15.60 -6.00
N LEU A 244 -14.94 -16.86 -5.58
CA LEU A 244 -14.37 -17.90 -6.45
C LEU A 244 -15.41 -18.41 -7.43
N ALA A 245 -16.65 -18.57 -7.00
CA ALA A 245 -17.73 -19.12 -7.81
C ALA A 245 -18.61 -18.05 -8.49
N ASP A 246 -18.33 -16.75 -8.28
CA ASP A 246 -19.09 -15.64 -8.86
C ASP A 246 -20.59 -15.65 -8.49
N GLY A 247 -20.90 -16.17 -7.30
CA GLY A 247 -22.27 -16.32 -6.80
C GLY A 247 -22.95 -17.63 -7.19
N ASP A 248 -22.35 -18.51 -8.02
CA ASP A 248 -22.91 -19.82 -8.35
C ASP A 248 -22.35 -20.94 -7.44
N PRO A 249 -23.13 -21.49 -6.49
CA PRO A 249 -22.66 -22.57 -5.62
C PRO A 249 -22.32 -23.85 -6.39
N HIS A 250 -22.95 -24.09 -7.54
CA HIS A 250 -22.72 -25.32 -8.32
C HIS A 250 -21.35 -25.32 -8.97
N ALA A 251 -20.75 -24.14 -9.20
CA ALA A 251 -19.41 -24.02 -9.74
C ALA A 251 -18.31 -24.45 -8.75
N LEU A 252 -18.62 -24.51 -7.44
CA LEU A 252 -17.67 -25.02 -6.44
C LEU A 252 -17.38 -26.52 -6.60
N GLY A 253 -18.38 -27.27 -7.07
CA GLY A 253 -18.34 -28.73 -7.05
C GLY A 253 -18.64 -29.29 -5.66
N GLU A 254 -18.03 -30.42 -5.31
CA GLU A 254 -18.20 -31.03 -3.99
C GLU A 254 -17.43 -30.23 -2.92
N TYR A 255 -18.16 -29.63 -1.98
CA TYR A 255 -17.57 -28.90 -0.87
C TYR A 255 -17.10 -29.89 0.21
N PRO A 256 -15.79 -29.95 0.52
CA PRO A 256 -15.23 -30.99 1.38
C PRO A 256 -15.39 -30.71 2.89
N TYR A 257 -15.94 -29.55 3.26
CA TYR A 257 -16.12 -29.15 4.66
C TYR A 257 -17.59 -29.19 5.06
N ALA A 258 -17.85 -29.34 6.36
CA ALA A 258 -19.20 -29.39 6.88
C ALA A 258 -19.87 -28.02 6.72
N THR A 259 -20.66 -27.85 5.67
CA THR A 259 -21.60 -26.72 5.60
C THR A 259 -22.60 -26.88 6.74
N PRO A 260 -22.81 -25.86 7.61
CA PRO A 260 -23.92 -25.90 8.55
C PRO A 260 -25.19 -26.10 7.73
N ALA A 261 -25.97 -27.12 8.11
CA ALA A 261 -27.10 -27.60 7.33
C ALA A 261 -27.99 -26.42 6.94
N ARG A 262 -28.06 -26.13 5.64
CA ARG A 262 -29.10 -25.25 5.08
C ARG A 262 -30.42 -25.97 5.30
N HIS A 263 -31.10 -25.68 6.39
CA HIS A 263 -32.50 -26.03 6.54
C HIS A 263 -33.25 -25.26 5.45
N HIS A 264 -33.72 -26.02 4.46
CA HIS A 264 -34.61 -25.56 3.39
C HIS A 264 -36.04 -25.42 3.91
#